data_AF-A0A179EUU3-F1
#
_entry.id   AF-A0A179EUU3-F1
#
_cell.length_a   1.000
_cell.length_b   1.000
_cell.length_c   1.000
_cell.angle_alpha   90.00
_cell.angle_beta   90.00
_cell.angle_gamma   90.00
#
_symmetry.space_group_name_H-M   'P 1'
#
loop_
_entity.id
_entity.type
_entity.pdbx_description
1 polymer ?
#
loop_
_entity_poly.entity_id
_entity_poly.type
_entity_poly.pdbx_seq_one_letter_code
_entity_poly.pdbx_strand_id
1 'polypeptide(L)'
;MNQKYSTQKKIFFSIVILTYLVMVLLNFLTPLIADDLQYMAKTEGFFTILNNEYTQYQTWTGRSIVHIIARIFLLMPKIFFNILNPLAFIYVTLLIYILSTKKRYSISKYLVILFSLWLFTPAFGEVFLWETGAANYLWGSTIILTFLAIYHKQTVSQKVKWINPANCVSIFALFFLGLLSGWCNENTSGGAVLLALGYIGYNKLRQQPIPKWMISGLIGAVTGLVIMVKAPGNAIRSTYFNRSNWSFTKKLVEGVFQITQSLQENAFYFILLVMLATVIGFILFNNSEKLILSIGYIFAGIATIYVLAFSPTGLNWGRSYYGGALYLVIALLISWPDKIDKKQLFYSGTFTILIVSFTFSFVLGTIDITLSHKKINERYDYLVQQKTLGNLNPVFANFDEENLSNYPAYSNRLSHVGKDKKAQINRATANYFGLESVASVSEKDWQLIYKNGSSELMNIVKAKKYFSKINNSKYIVLLSGTYSNVSGQYIDFLVNDLVFTDGDAIIGSNVDHLPLEGNPVFSQKKINIGKKQVNIRSGRINEENTVFNQIIIDNVDYSRNGTGLNIVVLSAETQAILDSVAIDTTGNVTR
;
A
#
# COMPACT_ATOMS: atom_id res chain seq x y z
N MET A 1 5.01 26.03 42.65
CA MET A 1 5.56 25.11 41.62
C MET A 1 4.70 23.86 41.38
N ASN A 2 4.15 23.22 42.42
CA ASN A 2 3.37 21.98 42.30
C ASN A 2 2.10 22.10 41.44
N GLN A 3 1.36 23.20 41.53
CA GLN A 3 0.13 23.40 40.74
C GLN A 3 0.40 23.53 39.24
N LYS A 4 1.40 24.34 38.83
CA LYS A 4 1.79 24.50 37.42
C LYS A 4 2.32 23.21 36.79
N TYR A 5 3.07 22.43 37.56
CA TYR A 5 3.55 21.10 37.13
C TYR A 5 2.39 20.11 37.00
N SER A 6 1.43 20.13 37.93
CA SER A 6 0.19 19.34 37.85
C SER A 6 -0.62 19.69 36.60
N THR A 7 -0.77 20.98 36.26
CA THR A 7 -1.47 21.42 35.05
C THR A 7 -0.75 20.97 33.77
N GLN A 8 0.57 21.14 33.68
CA GLN A 8 1.35 20.69 32.51
C GLN A 8 1.26 19.18 32.30
N LYS A 9 1.33 18.42 33.40
CA LYS A 9 1.12 16.97 33.37
C LYS A 9 -0.26 16.62 32.81
N LYS A 10 -1.32 17.25 33.33
CA LYS A 10 -2.70 17.02 32.85
C LYS A 10 -2.82 17.31 31.34
N ILE A 11 -2.36 18.49 30.89
CA ILE A 11 -2.40 18.87 29.47
C ILE A 11 -1.63 17.87 28.60
N PHE A 12 -0.42 17.48 29.01
CA PHE A 12 0.37 16.50 28.26
C PHE A 12 -0.38 15.18 28.09
N PHE A 13 -0.95 14.63 29.17
CA PHE A 13 -1.74 13.39 29.08
C PHE A 13 -3.03 13.57 28.28
N SER A 14 -3.70 14.72 28.37
CA SER A 14 -4.86 15.03 27.54
C SER A 14 -4.51 15.01 26.05
N ILE A 15 -3.36 15.57 25.66
CA ILE A 15 -2.89 15.54 24.26
C ILE A 15 -2.59 14.09 23.85
N VAL A 16 -1.92 13.30 24.69
CA VAL A 16 -1.65 11.87 24.42
C VAL A 16 -2.96 11.10 24.18
N ILE A 17 -3.96 11.29 25.05
CA ILE A 17 -5.28 10.64 24.93
C ILE A 17 -5.99 11.11 23.67
N LEU A 18 -5.98 12.42 23.37
CA LEU A 18 -6.59 12.95 22.15
C LEU A 18 -5.93 12.38 20.90
N THR A 19 -4.60 12.31 20.84
CA THR A 19 -3.87 11.67 19.75
C THR A 19 -4.27 10.21 19.60
N TYR A 20 -4.41 9.48 20.71
CA TYR A 20 -4.85 8.08 20.68
C TYR A 20 -6.26 7.97 20.07
N LEU A 21 -7.21 8.77 20.52
CA LEU A 21 -8.59 8.75 20.01
C LEU A 21 -8.67 9.12 18.52
N VAL A 22 -7.89 10.12 18.07
CA VAL A 22 -7.77 10.47 16.66
C VAL A 22 -7.22 9.29 15.85
N MET A 23 -6.15 8.65 16.33
CA MET A 23 -5.58 7.49 15.62
C MET A 23 -6.53 6.30 15.60
N VAL A 24 -7.31 6.06 16.67
CA VAL A 24 -8.39 5.05 16.68
C VAL A 24 -9.38 5.37 15.57
N LEU A 25 -9.90 6.59 15.49
CA LEU A 25 -10.83 7.01 14.43
C LEU A 25 -10.25 6.75 13.03
N LEU A 26 -9.01 7.16 12.77
CA LEU A 26 -8.37 6.97 11.46
C LEU A 26 -8.16 5.48 11.10
N ASN A 27 -7.91 4.61 12.10
CA ASN A 27 -7.81 3.16 11.88
C ASN A 27 -9.18 2.55 11.53
N PHE A 28 -10.26 2.99 12.17
CA PHE A 28 -11.61 2.58 11.80
C PHE A 28 -12.01 3.03 10.39
N LEU A 29 -11.55 4.21 9.98
CA LEU A 29 -11.74 4.72 8.61
C LEU A 29 -10.87 4.00 7.57
N THR A 30 -10.00 3.07 7.95
CA THR A 30 -9.13 2.35 6.99
C THR A 30 -9.51 0.88 6.95
N PRO A 31 -10.30 0.38 5.98
CA PRO A 31 -10.71 -1.03 5.91
C PRO A 31 -9.55 -2.00 5.63
N LEU A 32 -9.82 -3.30 5.66
CA LEU A 32 -8.89 -4.31 5.14
C LEU A 32 -8.71 -4.09 3.65
N ILE A 33 -7.48 -3.99 3.17
CA ILE A 33 -7.18 -3.72 1.76
C ILE A 33 -5.91 -4.44 1.32
N ALA A 34 -5.73 -4.58 0.00
CA ALA A 34 -4.50 -5.06 -0.62
C ALA A 34 -3.96 -6.36 0.00
N ASP A 35 -2.75 -6.35 0.56
CA ASP A 35 -2.12 -7.57 1.10
C ASP A 35 -2.86 -8.14 2.32
N ASP A 36 -3.68 -7.36 3.02
CA ASP A 36 -4.46 -7.85 4.17
C ASP A 36 -5.32 -9.05 3.74
N LEU A 37 -6.03 -8.90 2.62
CA LEU A 37 -6.87 -9.96 2.04
C LEU A 37 -6.04 -11.17 1.62
N GLN A 38 -4.84 -10.94 1.08
CA GLN A 38 -3.96 -11.99 0.60
C GLN A 38 -3.35 -12.82 1.74
N TYR A 39 -2.98 -12.17 2.85
CA TYR A 39 -2.44 -12.85 4.02
C TYR A 39 -3.51 -13.58 4.82
N MET A 40 -4.73 -13.02 4.91
CA MET A 40 -5.88 -13.73 5.49
C MET A 40 -6.20 -15.01 4.70
N ALA A 41 -6.24 -14.93 3.37
CA ALA A 41 -6.51 -16.09 2.52
C ALA A 41 -5.47 -17.22 2.63
N LYS A 42 -4.26 -16.92 3.13
CA LYS A 42 -3.16 -17.90 3.30
C LYS A 42 -3.01 -18.41 4.74
N THR A 43 -3.66 -17.79 5.72
CA THR A 43 -3.42 -18.09 7.15
C THR A 43 -4.68 -18.68 7.76
N GLU A 44 -4.74 -20.01 7.86
CA GLU A 44 -5.91 -20.74 8.32
C GLU A 44 -6.09 -20.69 9.85
N GLY A 45 -5.00 -20.47 10.60
CA GLY A 45 -5.08 -20.37 12.06
C GLY A 45 -3.74 -20.12 12.75
N PHE A 46 -3.78 -19.91 14.07
CA PHE A 46 -2.62 -19.51 14.88
C PHE A 46 -1.43 -20.47 14.77
N PHE A 47 -1.68 -21.78 14.77
CA PHE A 47 -0.62 -22.80 14.66
C PHE A 47 0.03 -22.85 13.27
N THR A 48 -0.63 -22.32 12.24
CA THR A 48 -0.08 -22.27 10.87
C THR A 48 0.80 -21.06 10.63
N ILE A 49 0.79 -20.04 11.52
CA ILE A 49 1.54 -18.79 11.33
C ILE A 49 3.02 -19.07 11.08
N LEU A 50 3.66 -19.92 11.90
CA LEU A 50 5.08 -20.22 11.77
C LEU A 50 5.41 -20.98 10.48
N ASN A 51 4.57 -21.92 10.07
CA ASN A 51 4.76 -22.65 8.82
C ASN A 51 4.59 -21.75 7.59
N ASN A 52 3.58 -20.88 7.62
CA ASN A 52 3.32 -19.94 6.54
C ASN A 52 4.40 -18.86 6.48
N GLU A 53 4.94 -18.45 7.62
CA GLU A 53 6.06 -17.52 7.68
C GLU A 53 7.35 -18.17 7.20
N TYR A 54 7.61 -19.43 7.55
CA TYR A 54 8.73 -20.19 6.99
C TYR A 54 8.65 -20.26 5.47
N THR A 55 7.47 -20.59 4.93
CA THR A 55 7.24 -20.60 3.48
C THR A 55 7.49 -19.22 2.86
N GLN A 56 7.05 -18.15 3.50
CA GLN A 56 7.27 -16.78 3.05
C GLN A 56 8.76 -16.37 3.10
N TYR A 57 9.48 -16.77 4.15
CA TYR A 57 10.92 -16.57 4.28
C TYR A 57 11.68 -17.23 3.13
N GLN A 58 11.24 -18.43 2.71
CA GLN A 58 11.83 -19.16 1.59
C GLN A 58 11.46 -18.59 0.22
N THR A 59 10.29 -17.98 0.06
CA THR A 59 9.72 -17.68 -1.28
C THR A 59 9.54 -16.20 -1.62
N TRP A 60 9.48 -15.29 -0.63
CA TRP A 60 9.10 -13.91 -0.87
C TRP A 60 9.90 -12.84 -0.11
N THR A 61 10.07 -12.95 1.20
CA THR A 61 10.67 -11.86 2.00
C THR A 61 11.23 -12.36 3.31
N GLY A 62 12.35 -11.78 3.75
CA GLY A 62 12.95 -12.09 5.03
C GLY A 62 12.34 -11.39 6.25
N ARG A 63 11.34 -10.52 6.07
CA ARG A 63 10.78 -9.66 7.14
C ARG A 63 9.85 -10.39 8.12
N SER A 64 10.35 -11.43 8.76
CA SER A 64 9.47 -12.39 9.46
C SER A 64 8.84 -11.87 10.73
N ILE A 65 9.55 -11.10 11.56
CA ILE A 65 9.00 -10.62 12.84
C ILE A 65 7.75 -9.77 12.62
N VAL A 66 7.80 -8.86 11.65
CA VAL A 66 6.68 -7.97 11.34
C VAL A 66 5.54 -8.67 10.61
N HIS A 67 5.81 -9.69 9.79
CA HIS A 67 4.76 -10.48 9.14
C HIS A 67 4.06 -11.45 10.11
N ILE A 68 4.77 -11.96 11.13
CA ILE A 68 4.14 -12.67 12.25
C ILE A 68 3.16 -11.75 12.97
N ILE A 69 3.57 -10.51 13.29
CA ILE A 69 2.68 -9.51 13.92
C ILE A 69 1.45 -9.24 13.03
N ALA A 70 1.66 -9.03 11.72
CA ALA A 70 0.56 -8.82 10.78
C ALA A 70 -0.44 -9.99 10.78
N ARG A 71 0.05 -11.23 10.69
CA ARG A 71 -0.79 -12.44 10.67
C ARG A 71 -1.54 -12.64 11.98
N ILE A 72 -0.96 -12.28 13.13
CA ILE A 72 -1.66 -12.33 14.42
C ILE A 72 -2.87 -11.39 14.39
N PHE A 73 -2.71 -10.16 13.92
CA PHE A 73 -3.82 -9.22 13.82
C PHE A 73 -4.87 -9.64 12.78
N LEU A 74 -4.43 -10.13 11.61
CA LEU A 74 -5.33 -10.54 10.53
C LEU A 74 -6.16 -11.80 10.87
N LEU A 75 -5.73 -12.60 11.86
CA LEU A 75 -6.53 -13.70 12.42
C LEU A 75 -7.56 -13.23 13.45
N MET A 76 -7.42 -12.01 13.96
CA MET A 76 -8.35 -11.42 14.92
C MET A 76 -9.37 -10.54 14.19
N PRO A 77 -10.55 -10.33 14.80
CA PRO A 77 -11.46 -9.28 14.33
C PRO A 77 -10.75 -7.92 14.26
N LYS A 78 -10.90 -7.21 13.13
CA LYS A 78 -10.21 -5.93 12.86
C LYS A 78 -10.34 -4.86 13.96
N ILE A 79 -11.39 -4.93 14.76
CA ILE A 79 -11.57 -4.10 15.96
C ILE A 79 -10.34 -4.12 16.89
N PHE A 80 -9.68 -5.28 17.04
CA PHE A 80 -8.49 -5.41 17.88
C PHE A 80 -7.32 -4.61 17.31
N PHE A 81 -7.07 -4.72 16.00
CA PHE A 81 -6.06 -3.90 15.32
C PHE A 81 -6.39 -2.40 15.45
N ASN A 82 -7.64 -2.01 15.21
CA ASN A 82 -8.07 -0.60 15.27
C ASN A 82 -7.87 0.06 16.65
N ILE A 83 -7.82 -0.73 17.73
CA ILE A 83 -7.61 -0.27 19.10
C ILE A 83 -6.13 -0.36 19.51
N LEU A 84 -5.45 -1.47 19.18
CA LEU A 84 -4.08 -1.74 19.60
C LEU A 84 -3.04 -1.01 18.76
N ASN A 85 -3.27 -0.82 17.46
CA ASN A 85 -2.33 -0.13 16.57
C ASN A 85 -2.11 1.35 16.96
N PRO A 86 -3.15 2.13 17.33
CA PRO A 86 -2.97 3.45 17.93
C PRO A 86 -2.11 3.47 19.20
N LEU A 87 -2.12 2.41 20.03
CA LEU A 87 -1.24 2.33 21.20
C LEU A 87 0.23 2.21 20.77
N ALA A 88 0.53 1.44 19.71
CA ALA A 88 1.88 1.36 19.15
C ALA A 88 2.34 2.73 18.61
N PHE A 89 1.44 3.49 17.95
CA PHE A 89 1.73 4.86 17.52
C PHE A 89 2.10 5.77 18.71
N ILE A 90 1.29 5.78 19.76
CA ILE A 90 1.58 6.54 20.98
C ILE A 90 2.90 6.11 21.62
N TYR A 91 3.18 4.81 21.64
CA TYR A 91 4.44 4.32 22.20
C TYR A 91 5.64 4.81 21.38
N VAL A 92 5.56 4.81 20.05
CA VAL A 92 6.58 5.42 19.18
C VAL A 92 6.74 6.91 19.44
N THR A 93 5.66 7.69 19.58
CA THR A 93 5.78 9.13 19.87
C THR A 93 6.44 9.39 21.22
N LEU A 94 6.15 8.55 22.23
CA LEU A 94 6.78 8.61 23.54
C LEU A 94 8.25 8.18 23.50
N LEU A 95 8.63 7.20 22.67
CA LEU A 95 10.03 6.82 22.45
C LEU A 95 10.82 7.97 21.81
N ILE A 96 10.26 8.63 20.78
CA ILE A 96 10.87 9.84 20.17
C ILE A 96 11.00 10.95 21.23
N TYR A 97 10.00 11.12 22.08
CA TYR A 97 10.05 12.08 23.18
C TYR A 97 11.20 11.76 24.17
N ILE A 98 11.36 10.49 24.56
CA ILE A 98 12.45 10.03 25.43
C ILE A 98 13.83 10.24 24.78
N LEU A 99 13.94 9.98 23.47
CA LEU A 99 15.19 10.15 22.71
C LEU A 99 15.59 11.62 22.54
N SER A 100 14.65 12.56 22.70
CA SER A 100 14.86 13.97 22.38
C SER A 100 14.89 14.91 23.60
N THR A 101 14.47 14.46 24.78
CA THR A 101 14.47 15.32 25.98
C THR A 101 14.63 14.58 27.30
N LYS A 102 15.33 15.24 28.23
CA LYS A 102 15.38 14.84 29.66
C LYS A 102 14.25 15.49 30.48
N LYS A 103 13.54 16.49 29.92
CA LYS A 103 12.49 17.23 30.60
C LYS A 103 11.19 16.43 30.64
N ARG A 104 10.50 16.46 31.77
CA ARG A 104 9.15 15.88 31.90
C ARG A 104 8.09 16.84 31.34
N TYR A 105 7.10 16.30 30.62
CA TYR A 105 5.90 17.00 30.17
C TYR A 105 6.13 18.28 29.34
N SER A 106 7.08 18.26 28.42
CA SER A 106 7.29 19.33 27.43
C SER A 106 6.21 19.26 26.35
N ILE A 107 5.15 20.05 26.52
CA ILE A 107 4.00 20.10 25.61
C ILE A 107 4.42 20.52 24.20
N SER A 108 5.21 21.60 24.07
CA SER A 108 5.64 22.10 22.75
C SER A 108 6.44 21.07 21.98
N LYS A 109 7.35 20.35 22.65
CA LYS A 109 8.15 19.30 22.01
C LYS A 109 7.29 18.12 21.59
N TYR A 110 6.34 17.69 22.43
CA TYR A 110 5.41 16.62 22.07
C TYR A 110 4.53 16.99 20.87
N LEU A 111 4.04 18.24 20.81
CA LEU A 111 3.30 18.72 19.63
C LEU A 111 4.16 18.69 18.36
N VAL A 112 5.42 19.13 18.42
CA VAL A 112 6.32 19.06 17.25
C VAL A 112 6.58 17.61 16.81
N ILE A 113 6.63 16.65 17.73
CA ILE A 113 6.68 15.21 17.38
C ILE A 113 5.46 14.84 16.53
N LEU A 114 4.26 15.17 17.00
CA LEU A 114 3.02 14.86 16.29
C LEU A 114 2.95 15.54 14.92
N PHE A 115 3.29 16.82 14.84
CA PHE A 115 3.29 17.57 13.58
C PHE A 115 4.32 17.01 12.61
N SER A 116 5.52 16.67 13.09
CA SER A 116 6.59 16.13 12.25
C SER A 116 6.25 14.75 11.71
N LEU A 117 5.66 13.86 12.54
CA LEU A 117 5.24 12.54 12.08
C LEU A 117 4.11 12.62 11.06
N TRP A 118 3.16 13.56 11.21
CA TRP A 118 2.12 13.78 10.22
C TRP A 118 2.69 14.34 8.91
N LEU A 119 3.45 15.43 8.97
CA LEU A 119 3.88 16.19 7.79
C LEU A 119 5.02 15.53 7.01
N PHE A 120 5.93 14.83 7.68
CA PHE A 120 7.18 14.35 7.06
C PHE A 120 7.24 12.82 6.90
N THR A 121 6.22 12.08 7.34
CA THR A 121 6.16 10.64 7.06
C THR A 121 5.70 10.39 5.63
N PRO A 122 6.50 9.69 4.80
CA PRO A 122 6.05 9.27 3.47
C PRO A 122 4.92 8.24 3.60
N ALA A 123 3.86 8.40 2.81
CA ALA A 123 2.73 7.48 2.74
C ALA A 123 2.13 7.16 4.13
N PHE A 124 1.71 8.19 4.86
CA PHE A 124 1.23 8.10 6.25
C PHE A 124 0.23 6.96 6.47
N GLY A 125 -0.79 6.83 5.60
CA GLY A 125 -1.81 5.79 5.72
C GLY A 125 -1.25 4.39 5.56
N GLU A 126 -0.30 4.18 4.65
CA GLU A 126 0.36 2.90 4.45
C GLU A 126 1.31 2.53 5.60
N VAL A 127 1.85 3.53 6.31
CA VAL A 127 2.82 3.34 7.40
C VAL A 127 2.13 3.16 8.75
N PHE A 128 1.02 3.87 9.00
CA PHE A 128 0.39 3.92 10.34
C PHE A 128 -1.03 3.38 10.40
N LEU A 129 -1.76 3.26 9.29
CA LEU A 129 -3.20 2.90 9.30
C LEU A 129 -3.50 1.55 8.65
N TRP A 130 -2.86 1.26 7.52
CA TRP A 130 -2.96 -0.02 6.82
C TRP A 130 -2.42 -1.15 7.68
N GLU A 131 -3.15 -2.25 7.86
CA GLU A 131 -2.81 -3.28 8.84
C GLU A 131 -1.47 -3.97 8.59
N THR A 132 -1.30 -4.56 7.40
CA THR A 132 -0.03 -5.16 7.00
C THR A 132 1.10 -4.14 6.95
N GLY A 133 0.81 -2.91 6.51
CA GLY A 133 1.78 -1.81 6.43
C GLY A 133 2.27 -1.36 7.80
N ALA A 134 1.36 -1.09 8.73
CA ALA A 134 1.66 -0.69 10.09
C ALA A 134 2.41 -1.78 10.85
N ALA A 135 2.09 -3.05 10.65
CA ALA A 135 2.89 -4.15 11.20
C ALA A 135 4.36 -4.07 10.70
N ASN A 136 4.57 -3.81 9.41
CA ASN A 136 5.90 -3.72 8.78
C ASN A 136 6.70 -2.48 9.19
N TYR A 137 6.03 -1.35 9.40
CA TYR A 137 6.68 -0.06 9.63
C TYR A 137 6.50 0.45 11.06
N LEU A 138 5.26 0.64 11.54
CA LEU A 138 5.01 1.17 12.89
C LEU A 138 5.41 0.19 14.01
N TRP A 139 4.99 -1.07 13.92
CA TRP A 139 5.36 -2.09 14.91
C TRP A 139 6.84 -2.47 14.81
N GLY A 140 7.40 -2.51 13.59
CA GLY A 140 8.84 -2.62 13.38
C GLY A 140 9.61 -1.48 14.07
N SER A 141 9.20 -0.23 13.85
CA SER A 141 9.78 0.94 14.51
C SER A 141 9.59 0.93 16.03
N THR A 142 8.50 0.38 16.53
CA THR A 142 8.29 0.19 17.97
C THR A 142 9.44 -0.64 18.58
N ILE A 143 9.73 -1.80 18.00
CA ILE A 143 10.81 -2.68 18.46
C ILE A 143 12.18 -1.98 18.33
N ILE A 144 12.44 -1.38 17.17
CA ILE A 144 13.70 -0.71 16.86
C ILE A 144 13.95 0.48 17.81
N LEU A 145 12.96 1.34 18.02
CA LEU A 145 13.11 2.51 18.87
C LEU A 145 13.18 2.14 20.35
N THR A 146 12.54 1.06 20.80
CA THR A 146 12.73 0.55 22.17
C THR A 146 14.18 0.13 22.39
N PHE A 147 14.77 -0.60 21.43
CA PHE A 147 16.18 -0.97 21.45
C PHE A 147 17.08 0.28 21.51
N LEU A 148 16.87 1.26 20.63
CA LEU A 148 17.66 2.50 20.59
C LEU A 148 17.46 3.38 21.82
N ALA A 149 16.26 3.43 22.40
CA ALA A 149 15.99 4.20 23.61
C ALA A 149 16.75 3.67 24.83
N ILE A 150 16.99 2.35 24.90
CA ILE A 150 17.82 1.77 25.95
C ILE A 150 19.29 2.21 25.78
N TYR A 151 19.83 2.17 24.57
CA TYR A 151 21.19 2.63 24.26
C TYR A 151 21.35 4.12 24.53
N HIS A 152 20.38 4.92 24.11
CA HIS A 152 20.32 6.34 24.37
C HIS A 152 20.37 6.65 25.86
N LYS A 153 19.51 6.00 26.66
CA LYS A 153 19.43 6.25 28.10
C LYS A 153 20.72 5.85 28.83
N GLN A 154 21.35 4.73 28.45
CA GLN A 154 22.66 4.36 28.98
C GLN A 154 23.69 5.44 28.66
N THR A 155 23.73 5.91 27.42
CA THR A 155 24.73 6.87 26.94
C THR A 155 24.56 8.25 27.58
N VAL A 156 23.33 8.73 27.68
CA VAL A 156 22.98 10.11 28.06
C VAL A 156 22.78 10.28 29.57
N SER A 157 22.45 9.20 30.30
CA SER A 157 22.18 9.23 31.74
C SER A 157 23.02 8.25 32.57
N GLN A 158 23.83 7.39 31.94
CA GLN A 158 24.65 6.34 32.58
C GLN A 158 23.89 5.41 33.54
N LYS A 159 22.56 5.43 33.48
CA LYS A 159 21.67 4.69 34.38
C LYS A 159 20.44 4.23 33.63
N VAL A 160 20.33 2.93 33.42
CA VAL A 160 19.06 2.27 33.07
C VAL A 160 18.56 1.52 34.31
N LYS A 161 17.60 2.13 35.03
CA LYS A 161 17.14 1.67 36.37
C LYS A 161 16.79 0.18 36.49
N TRP A 162 16.39 -0.47 35.40
CA TRP A 162 15.90 -1.85 35.37
C TRP A 162 16.85 -2.84 34.67
N ILE A 163 18.02 -2.36 34.21
CA ILE A 163 19.01 -3.20 33.52
C ILE A 163 20.27 -3.21 34.39
N ASN A 164 20.62 -4.40 34.87
CA ASN A 164 21.88 -4.56 35.58
C ASN A 164 23.01 -4.70 34.54
N PRO A 165 24.02 -3.81 34.54
CA PRO A 165 25.04 -3.75 33.51
C PRO A 165 25.89 -5.02 33.35
N ALA A 166 25.91 -5.91 34.36
CA ALA A 166 26.73 -7.12 34.37
C ALA A 166 25.96 -8.44 34.52
N ASN A 167 24.62 -8.41 34.62
CA ASN A 167 23.83 -9.63 34.78
C ASN A 167 23.60 -10.32 33.43
N CYS A 168 23.79 -11.65 33.37
CA CYS A 168 23.50 -12.50 32.22
C CYS A 168 22.09 -12.28 31.67
N VAL A 169 21.08 -12.07 32.52
CA VAL A 169 19.70 -11.81 32.09
C VAL A 169 19.61 -10.58 31.18
N SER A 170 20.29 -9.49 31.54
CA SER A 170 20.33 -8.27 30.73
C SER A 170 21.09 -8.48 29.41
N ILE A 171 22.14 -9.28 29.41
CA ILE A 171 22.92 -9.62 28.22
C ILE A 171 22.06 -10.41 27.22
N PHE A 172 21.36 -11.45 27.68
CA PHE A 172 20.46 -12.25 26.85
C PHE A 172 19.25 -11.46 26.38
N ALA A 173 18.58 -10.71 27.27
CA ALA A 173 17.42 -9.91 26.89
C ALA A 173 17.76 -8.89 25.80
N LEU A 174 18.92 -8.23 25.91
CA LEU A 174 19.34 -7.24 24.91
C LEU A 174 19.84 -7.87 23.62
N PHE A 175 20.42 -9.07 23.67
CA PHE A 175 20.69 -9.87 22.47
C PHE A 175 19.39 -10.12 21.70
N PHE A 176 18.35 -10.64 22.35
CA PHE A 176 17.08 -10.95 21.69
C PHE A 176 16.35 -9.70 21.23
N LEU A 177 16.33 -8.61 22.02
CA LEU A 177 15.75 -7.35 21.56
C LEU A 177 16.51 -6.79 20.36
N GLY A 178 17.84 -6.90 20.36
CA GLY A 178 18.68 -6.60 19.21
C GLY A 178 18.30 -7.44 18.01
N LEU A 179 18.23 -8.77 18.16
CA LEU A 179 17.83 -9.73 17.12
C LEU A 179 16.50 -9.34 16.48
N LEU A 180 15.48 -9.05 17.29
CA LEU A 180 14.17 -8.61 16.80
C LEU A 180 14.27 -7.26 16.07
N SER A 181 15.00 -6.28 16.64
CA SER A 181 15.23 -4.98 16.01
C SER A 181 15.96 -5.09 14.67
N GLY A 182 16.88 -6.05 14.54
CA GLY A 182 17.62 -6.35 13.31
C GLY A 182 16.74 -7.00 12.24
N TRP A 183 15.69 -7.73 12.64
CA TRP A 183 14.87 -8.58 11.78
C TRP A 183 13.48 -7.99 11.46
N CYS A 184 13.36 -6.66 11.47
CA CYS A 184 12.10 -5.97 11.15
C CYS A 184 12.08 -5.46 9.70
N ASN A 185 13.05 -4.63 9.30
CA ASN A 185 13.03 -3.97 8.00
C ASN A 185 14.47 -3.65 7.53
N GLU A 186 14.83 -4.00 6.29
CA GLU A 186 16.24 -4.02 5.83
C GLU A 186 16.96 -2.69 6.01
N ASN A 187 16.36 -1.58 5.58
CA ASN A 187 17.01 -0.28 5.69
C ASN A 187 16.90 0.30 7.11
N THR A 188 15.71 0.30 7.72
CA THR A 188 15.51 0.85 9.07
C THR A 188 16.34 0.09 10.11
N SER A 189 16.34 -1.26 10.07
CA SER A 189 17.15 -2.08 10.96
C SER A 189 18.66 -1.86 10.73
N GLY A 190 19.08 -1.66 9.47
CA GLY A 190 20.46 -1.24 9.15
C GLY A 190 20.84 0.09 9.79
N GLY A 191 19.97 1.10 9.70
CA GLY A 191 20.16 2.38 10.38
C GLY A 191 20.20 2.26 11.91
N ALA A 192 19.42 1.34 12.49
CA ALA A 192 19.48 1.04 13.93
C ALA A 192 20.84 0.46 14.35
N VAL A 193 21.44 -0.41 13.54
CA VAL A 193 22.80 -0.93 13.76
C VAL A 193 23.82 0.20 13.72
N LEU A 194 23.73 1.11 12.74
CA LEU A 194 24.60 2.29 12.67
C LEU A 194 24.47 3.19 13.91
N LEU A 195 23.26 3.42 14.40
CA LEU A 195 23.03 4.20 15.62
C LEU A 195 23.55 3.49 16.87
N ALA A 196 23.36 2.17 16.99
CA ALA A 196 23.90 1.38 18.10
C ALA A 196 25.44 1.45 18.15
N LEU A 197 26.10 1.33 16.99
CA LEU A 197 27.54 1.59 16.84
C LEU A 197 27.91 3.02 17.24
N GLY A 198 27.13 4.01 16.79
CA GLY A 198 27.32 5.42 17.16
C GLY A 198 27.25 5.67 18.67
N TYR A 199 26.28 5.07 19.37
CA TYR A 199 26.18 5.15 20.84
C TYR A 199 27.38 4.53 21.55
N ILE A 200 27.84 3.34 21.10
CA ILE A 200 29.03 2.68 21.65
C ILE A 200 30.28 3.54 21.41
N GLY A 201 30.44 4.05 20.18
CA GLY A 201 31.54 4.95 19.81
C GLY A 201 31.54 6.22 20.64
N TYR A 202 30.38 6.86 20.84
CA TYR A 202 30.26 8.07 21.65
C TYR A 202 30.58 7.82 23.13
N ASN A 203 30.16 6.69 23.70
CA ASN A 203 30.58 6.30 25.06
C ASN A 203 32.10 6.09 25.15
N LYS A 204 32.71 5.45 24.15
CA LYS A 204 34.16 5.26 24.06
C LYS A 204 34.90 6.60 24.02
N LEU A 205 34.44 7.55 23.20
CA LEU A 205 35.02 8.90 23.09
C LEU A 205 34.94 9.67 24.42
N ARG A 206 33.87 9.45 25.20
CA ARG A 206 33.69 10.04 26.54
C ARG A 206 34.33 9.23 27.67
N GLN A 207 35.10 8.19 27.34
CA GLN A 207 35.72 7.26 28.29
C GLN A 207 34.69 6.67 29.29
N GLN A 208 33.43 6.51 28.87
CA GLN A 208 32.37 5.93 29.68
C GLN A 208 32.41 4.40 29.56
N PRO A 209 32.03 3.66 30.63
CA PRO A 209 31.99 2.22 30.58
C PRO A 209 30.96 1.76 29.53
N ILE A 210 31.34 0.75 28.74
CA ILE A 210 30.45 0.10 27.77
C ILE A 210 29.97 -1.20 28.41
N PRO A 211 28.71 -1.29 28.86
CA PRO A 211 28.18 -2.53 29.43
C PRO A 211 28.20 -3.66 28.40
N LYS A 212 28.45 -4.90 28.87
CA LYS A 212 28.47 -6.09 28.00
C LYS A 212 27.16 -6.29 27.24
N TRP A 213 26.03 -5.88 27.81
CA TRP A 213 24.73 -5.96 27.14
C TRP A 213 24.61 -5.03 25.91
N MET A 214 25.36 -3.92 25.83
CA MET A 214 25.38 -3.07 24.62
C MET A 214 26.11 -3.78 23.48
N ILE A 215 27.16 -4.54 23.78
CA ILE A 215 27.84 -5.35 22.77
C ILE A 215 26.93 -6.52 22.35
N SER A 216 26.34 -7.21 23.31
CA SER A 216 25.40 -8.31 23.08
C SER A 216 24.21 -7.90 22.20
N GLY A 217 23.59 -6.75 22.49
CA GLY A 217 22.48 -6.26 21.69
C GLY A 217 22.88 -5.83 20.28
N LEU A 218 24.08 -5.27 20.09
CA LEU A 218 24.62 -4.99 18.76
C LEU A 218 24.83 -6.28 17.97
N ILE A 219 25.41 -7.31 18.58
CA ILE A 219 25.57 -8.63 17.95
C ILE A 219 24.20 -9.17 17.55
N GLY A 220 23.23 -9.15 18.44
CA GLY A 220 21.86 -9.55 18.14
C GLY A 220 21.28 -8.80 16.94
N ALA A 221 21.39 -7.47 16.92
CA ALA A 221 20.89 -6.64 15.81
C ALA A 221 21.56 -6.96 14.47
N VAL A 222 22.88 -7.18 14.47
CA VAL A 222 23.60 -7.63 13.27
C VAL A 222 23.15 -9.03 12.84
N THR A 223 23.00 -9.97 13.77
CA THR A 223 22.51 -11.32 13.49
C THR A 223 21.11 -11.28 12.86
N GLY A 224 20.19 -10.49 13.44
CA GLY A 224 18.82 -10.36 12.93
C GLY A 224 18.77 -9.76 11.53
N LEU A 225 19.59 -8.71 11.29
CA LEU A 225 19.72 -8.10 9.97
C LEU A 225 20.27 -9.08 8.93
N VAL A 226 21.29 -9.87 9.30
CA VAL A 226 21.86 -10.90 8.41
C VAL A 226 20.84 -11.98 8.08
N ILE A 227 20.10 -12.49 9.07
CA ILE A 227 19.03 -13.48 8.86
C ILE A 227 17.98 -12.94 7.90
N MET A 228 17.56 -11.69 8.07
CA MET A 228 16.56 -11.06 7.22
C MET A 228 17.07 -10.85 5.79
N VAL A 229 18.26 -10.27 5.62
CA VAL A 229 18.79 -9.93 4.29
C VAL A 229 19.13 -11.18 3.49
N LYS A 230 19.67 -12.22 4.13
CA LYS A 230 20.04 -13.49 3.49
C LYS A 230 18.85 -14.44 3.25
N ALA A 231 17.62 -14.02 3.53
CA ALA A 231 16.45 -14.85 3.27
C ALA A 231 16.36 -15.23 1.77
N PRO A 232 16.21 -16.53 1.42
CA PRO A 232 16.10 -16.97 0.03
C PRO A 232 14.97 -16.29 -0.73
N GLY A 233 13.86 -16.00 -0.04
CA GLY A 233 12.73 -15.30 -0.61
C GLY A 233 13.05 -13.91 -1.15
N ASN A 234 14.04 -13.20 -0.59
CA ASN A 234 14.46 -11.90 -1.12
C ASN A 234 15.07 -12.03 -2.52
N ALA A 235 15.83 -13.10 -2.77
CA ALA A 235 16.44 -13.37 -4.07
C ALA A 235 15.36 -13.68 -5.11
N ILE A 236 14.39 -14.54 -4.78
CA ILE A 236 13.24 -14.85 -5.63
C ILE A 236 12.43 -13.60 -5.91
N ARG A 237 12.07 -12.82 -4.88
CA ARG A 237 11.30 -11.58 -5.04
C ARG A 237 12.03 -10.57 -5.92
N SER A 238 13.37 -10.53 -5.87
CA SER A 238 14.14 -9.60 -6.69
C SER A 238 13.99 -9.86 -8.20
N THR A 239 13.73 -11.10 -8.64
CA THR A 239 13.61 -11.44 -10.07
C THR A 239 12.38 -10.83 -10.73
N TYR A 240 11.37 -10.43 -9.95
CA TYR A 240 10.17 -9.73 -10.45
C TYR A 240 10.42 -8.26 -10.80
N PHE A 241 11.59 -7.71 -10.46
CA PHE A 241 11.90 -6.31 -10.70
C PHE A 241 13.07 -6.18 -11.68
N ASN A 242 12.87 -5.42 -12.76
CA ASN A 242 13.91 -5.16 -13.78
C ASN A 242 15.21 -4.57 -13.20
N ARG A 243 15.13 -3.87 -12.07
CA ARG A 243 16.29 -3.26 -11.40
C ARG A 243 17.21 -4.28 -10.72
N SER A 244 16.75 -5.51 -10.50
CA SER A 244 17.63 -6.60 -10.02
C SER A 244 18.79 -6.85 -10.99
N ASN A 245 18.53 -6.72 -12.30
CA ASN A 245 19.51 -6.88 -13.38
C ASN A 245 20.49 -5.71 -13.53
N TRP A 246 20.34 -4.63 -12.77
CA TRP A 246 21.29 -3.52 -12.82
C TRP A 246 22.64 -3.93 -12.21
N SER A 247 23.72 -3.58 -12.91
CA SER A 247 25.07 -3.70 -12.35
C SER A 247 25.22 -2.88 -11.07
N PHE A 248 26.21 -3.24 -10.25
CA PHE A 248 26.52 -2.47 -9.04
C PHE A 248 26.81 -0.99 -9.37
N THR A 249 27.55 -0.72 -10.45
CA THR A 249 27.86 0.64 -10.90
C THR A 249 26.60 1.42 -11.30
N LYS A 250 25.66 0.79 -12.02
CA LYS A 250 24.40 1.41 -12.39
C LYS A 250 23.53 1.72 -11.16
N LYS A 251 23.45 0.79 -10.19
CA LYS A 251 22.78 1.04 -8.90
C LYS A 251 23.42 2.19 -8.13
N LEU A 252 24.75 2.29 -8.16
CA LEU A 252 25.48 3.37 -7.49
C LEU A 252 25.30 4.73 -8.16
N VAL A 253 25.27 4.81 -9.50
CA VAL A 253 25.13 6.10 -10.20
C VAL A 253 23.66 6.48 -10.37
N GLU A 254 22.88 5.69 -11.11
CA GLU A 254 21.47 6.00 -11.40
C GLU A 254 20.59 5.83 -10.17
N GLY A 255 20.87 4.83 -9.32
CA GLY A 255 20.12 4.64 -8.09
C GLY A 255 20.32 5.80 -7.12
N VAL A 256 21.55 6.27 -6.91
CA VAL A 256 21.81 7.44 -6.06
C VAL A 256 21.18 8.69 -6.67
N PHE A 257 21.29 8.90 -7.98
CA PHE A 257 20.62 10.02 -8.67
C PHE A 257 19.10 10.02 -8.40
N GLN A 258 18.43 8.88 -8.58
CA GLN A 258 16.98 8.75 -8.35
C GLN A 258 16.59 8.97 -6.88
N ILE A 259 17.40 8.51 -5.92
CA ILE A 259 17.19 8.79 -4.50
C ILE A 259 17.32 10.30 -4.23
N THR A 260 18.39 10.92 -4.75
CA THR A 260 18.63 12.36 -4.58
C THR A 260 17.50 13.19 -5.18
N GLN A 261 17.03 12.83 -6.37
CA GLN A 261 15.89 13.47 -7.01
C GLN A 261 14.62 13.32 -6.16
N SER A 262 14.34 12.11 -5.66
CA SER A 262 13.18 11.87 -4.79
C SER A 262 13.24 12.71 -3.51
N LEU A 263 14.44 12.86 -2.92
CA LEU A 263 14.65 13.72 -1.74
C LEU A 263 14.51 15.20 -2.07
N GLN A 264 15.01 15.65 -3.22
CA GLN A 264 14.87 17.03 -3.67
C GLN A 264 13.39 17.39 -3.85
N GLU A 265 12.62 16.53 -4.50
CA GLU A 265 11.21 16.77 -4.80
C GLU A 265 10.32 16.71 -3.55
N ASN A 266 10.60 15.79 -2.61
CA ASN A 266 9.66 15.48 -1.53
C ASN A 266 10.13 15.83 -0.11
N ALA A 267 11.44 15.96 0.12
CA ALA A 267 12.00 16.07 1.48
C ALA A 267 13.01 17.22 1.65
N PHE A 268 13.28 18.02 0.62
CA PHE A 268 14.31 19.06 0.66
C PHE A 268 14.11 20.04 1.82
N TYR A 269 12.90 20.62 1.93
CA TYR A 269 12.57 21.56 3.00
C TYR A 269 12.62 20.91 4.39
N PHE A 270 12.28 19.63 4.50
CA PHE A 270 12.37 18.89 5.75
C PHE A 270 13.83 18.69 6.17
N ILE A 271 14.71 18.27 5.25
CA ILE A 271 16.14 18.12 5.51
C ILE A 271 16.76 19.48 5.88
N LEU A 272 16.42 20.54 5.15
CA LEU A 272 16.88 21.89 5.45
C LEU A 272 16.45 22.34 6.86
N LEU A 273 15.20 22.07 7.26
CA LEU A 273 14.72 22.33 8.60
C LEU A 273 15.52 21.58 9.67
N VAL A 274 15.82 20.30 9.47
CA VAL A 274 16.65 19.49 10.40
C VAL A 274 18.04 20.09 10.56
N MET A 275 18.67 20.50 9.45
CA MET A 275 19.99 21.13 9.44
C MET A 275 19.99 22.48 10.17
N LEU A 276 19.05 23.36 9.84
CA LEU A 276 18.90 24.67 10.48
C LEU A 276 18.62 24.55 11.98
N ALA A 277 17.70 23.65 12.37
CA ALA A 277 17.40 23.43 13.77
C ALA A 277 18.61 22.92 14.56
N THR A 278 19.46 22.12 13.94
CA THR A 278 20.70 21.59 14.55
C THR A 278 21.76 22.68 14.70
N VAL A 279 22.02 23.48 13.66
CA VAL A 279 22.98 24.59 13.71
C VAL A 279 22.53 25.65 14.71
N ILE A 280 21.28 26.12 14.60
CA ILE A 280 20.72 27.17 15.48
C ILE A 280 20.63 26.66 16.92
N GLY A 281 20.25 25.39 17.12
CA GLY A 281 20.18 24.79 18.45
C GLY A 281 21.55 24.71 19.11
N PHE A 282 22.59 24.41 18.34
CA PHE A 282 23.96 24.46 18.85
C PHE A 282 24.39 25.88 19.20
N ILE A 283 24.16 26.86 18.32
CA ILE A 283 24.53 28.27 18.56
C ILE A 283 23.83 28.83 19.82
N LEU A 284 22.54 28.56 19.98
CA LEU A 284 21.74 29.15 21.07
C LEU A 284 21.93 28.44 22.42
N PHE A 285 22.20 27.13 22.44
CA PHE A 285 22.26 26.35 23.68
C PHE A 285 23.64 25.79 24.01
N ASN A 286 24.61 25.91 23.10
CA ASN A 286 25.98 25.42 23.21
C ASN A 286 26.06 23.99 23.81
N ASN A 287 25.19 23.09 23.34
CA ASN A 287 25.06 21.74 23.88
C ASN A 287 25.66 20.71 22.91
N SER A 288 26.94 20.41 23.09
CA SER A 288 27.69 19.47 22.24
C SER A 288 27.14 18.04 22.28
N GLU A 289 26.56 17.59 23.40
CA GLU A 289 25.92 16.27 23.49
C GLU A 289 24.73 16.18 22.53
N LYS A 290 23.84 17.17 22.54
CA LYS A 290 22.71 17.23 21.61
C LYS A 290 23.15 17.38 20.16
N LEU A 291 24.19 18.18 19.89
CA LEU A 291 24.75 18.33 18.54
C LEU A 291 25.24 16.99 17.99
N ILE A 292 26.09 16.27 18.73
CA ILE A 292 26.66 14.99 18.30
C ILE A 292 25.56 13.96 18.08
N LEU A 293 24.58 13.88 18.99
CA LEU A 293 23.44 12.98 18.84
C LEU A 293 22.60 13.33 17.60
N SER A 294 22.28 14.61 17.38
CA SER A 294 21.54 15.03 16.19
C SER A 294 22.28 14.67 14.90
N ILE A 295 23.59 14.96 14.81
CA ILE A 295 24.42 14.60 13.65
C ILE A 295 24.41 13.08 13.43
N GLY A 296 24.50 12.28 14.49
CA GLY A 296 24.42 10.82 14.41
C GLY A 296 23.10 10.33 13.81
N TYR A 297 21.97 10.92 14.22
CA TYR A 297 20.66 10.61 13.65
C TYR A 297 20.47 11.15 12.22
N ILE A 298 21.05 12.30 11.88
CA ILE A 298 21.09 12.81 10.49
C ILE A 298 21.83 11.83 9.60
N PHE A 299 23.05 11.45 9.99
CA PHE A 299 23.86 10.50 9.24
C PHE A 299 23.15 9.15 9.07
N ALA A 300 22.58 8.59 10.14
CA ALA A 300 21.82 7.36 10.08
C ALA A 300 20.57 7.47 9.20
N GLY A 301 19.82 8.57 9.29
CA GLY A 301 18.65 8.83 8.46
C GLY A 301 18.97 8.90 6.97
N ILE A 302 20.01 9.66 6.61
CA ILE A 302 20.51 9.79 5.24
C ILE A 302 21.04 8.44 4.73
N ALA A 303 21.86 7.71 5.51
CA ALA A 303 22.35 6.39 5.14
C ALA A 303 21.20 5.38 4.92
N THR A 304 20.17 5.41 5.78
CA THR A 304 18.95 4.57 5.67
C THR A 304 18.15 4.86 4.41
N ILE A 305 18.19 6.09 3.91
CA ILE A 305 17.55 6.45 2.64
C ILE A 305 18.43 6.02 1.45
N TYR A 306 19.71 6.38 1.45
CA TYR A 306 20.59 6.10 0.31
C TYR A 306 20.87 4.61 0.10
N VAL A 307 20.75 3.75 1.12
CA VAL A 307 20.85 2.29 0.93
C VAL A 307 19.75 1.75 -0.01
N LEU A 308 18.62 2.46 -0.15
CA LEU A 308 17.57 2.10 -1.12
C LEU A 308 18.06 2.18 -2.58
N ALA A 309 19.15 2.90 -2.87
CA ALA A 309 19.80 2.88 -4.17
C ALA A 309 20.23 1.46 -4.59
N PHE A 310 20.40 0.53 -3.65
CA PHE A 310 20.72 -0.87 -3.93
C PHE A 310 19.51 -1.80 -3.92
N SER A 311 18.32 -1.29 -3.58
CA SER A 311 17.08 -2.08 -3.57
C SER A 311 16.71 -2.57 -4.97
N PRO A 312 16.20 -3.81 -5.12
CA PRO A 312 15.64 -4.26 -6.39
C PRO A 312 14.31 -3.58 -6.71
N THR A 313 13.63 -2.94 -5.76
CA THR A 313 12.34 -2.28 -5.98
C THR A 313 12.51 -0.84 -6.46
N GLY A 314 11.47 -0.29 -7.10
CA GLY A 314 11.42 1.10 -7.56
C GLY A 314 11.61 2.13 -6.43
N LEU A 315 12.07 3.33 -6.81
CA LEU A 315 12.58 4.37 -5.90
C LEU A 315 11.62 5.51 -5.58
N ASN A 316 10.36 5.42 -5.97
CA ASN A 316 9.41 6.50 -5.75
C ASN A 316 9.23 6.80 -4.26
N TRP A 317 8.99 8.07 -3.92
CA TRP A 317 8.74 8.52 -2.55
C TRP A 317 7.53 7.79 -1.96
N GLY A 318 7.80 6.85 -1.06
CA GLY A 318 6.81 5.95 -0.49
C GLY A 318 7.27 5.33 0.83
N ARG A 319 6.48 4.39 1.35
CA ARG A 319 6.67 3.78 2.68
C ARG A 319 8.09 3.27 2.99
N SER A 320 8.88 2.87 1.98
CA SER A 320 10.28 2.46 2.15
C SER A 320 11.21 3.56 2.69
N TYR A 321 10.88 4.84 2.49
CA TYR A 321 11.67 5.98 2.99
C TYR A 321 11.41 6.30 4.47
N TYR A 322 10.34 5.73 5.06
CA TYR A 322 9.89 6.04 6.41
C TYR A 322 10.99 5.88 7.47
N GLY A 323 11.78 4.80 7.41
CA GLY A 323 12.83 4.56 8.39
C GLY A 323 13.85 5.71 8.51
N GLY A 324 14.29 6.24 7.36
CA GLY A 324 15.21 7.36 7.35
C GLY A 324 14.54 8.68 7.73
N ALA A 325 13.30 8.91 7.27
CA ALA A 325 12.50 10.06 7.69
C ALA A 325 12.30 10.08 9.21
N LEU A 326 12.02 8.93 9.83
CA LEU A 326 11.88 8.76 11.27
C LEU A 326 13.16 9.17 12.03
N TYR A 327 14.33 8.76 11.56
CA TYR A 327 15.60 9.17 12.17
C TYR A 327 15.87 10.68 12.00
N LEU A 328 15.53 11.26 10.85
CA LEU A 328 15.60 12.71 10.66
C LEU A 328 14.63 13.48 11.58
N VAL A 329 13.43 12.95 11.82
CA VAL A 329 12.49 13.50 12.81
C VAL A 329 13.14 13.47 14.19
N ILE A 330 13.73 12.35 14.61
CA ILE A 330 14.42 12.27 15.90
C ILE A 330 15.57 13.30 15.99
N ALA A 331 16.37 13.47 14.94
CA ALA A 331 17.41 14.50 14.89
C ALA A 331 16.85 15.92 15.09
N LEU A 332 15.80 16.28 14.34
CA LEU A 332 15.09 17.56 14.50
C LEU A 332 14.69 17.78 15.96
N LEU A 333 14.11 16.77 16.60
CA LEU A 333 13.57 16.88 17.96
C LEU A 333 14.66 16.92 19.05
N ILE A 334 15.81 16.26 18.84
CA ILE A 334 16.98 16.39 19.72
C ILE A 334 17.45 17.84 19.75
N SER A 335 17.55 18.47 18.57
CA SER A 335 17.94 19.87 18.39
C SER A 335 16.86 20.87 18.79
N TRP A 336 15.59 20.44 18.89
CA TRP A 336 14.48 21.29 19.28
C TRP A 336 14.50 21.63 20.79
N PRO A 337 14.21 22.88 21.20
CA PRO A 337 14.20 23.25 22.61
C PRO A 337 13.04 22.62 23.40
N ASP A 338 13.27 22.35 24.69
CA ASP A 338 12.24 21.78 25.58
C ASP A 338 11.17 22.79 26.01
N LYS A 339 11.38 24.08 25.72
CA LYS A 339 10.43 25.17 25.88
C LYS A 339 10.81 26.23 24.85
N ILE A 340 9.84 26.64 24.04
CA ILE A 340 10.03 27.71 23.07
C ILE A 340 9.91 29.05 23.82
N ASP A 341 10.95 29.86 23.76
CA ASP A 341 10.90 31.26 24.20
C ASP A 341 10.48 32.16 23.03
N LYS A 342 9.69 33.21 23.28
CA LYS A 342 9.29 34.18 22.24
C LYS A 342 10.49 34.86 21.60
N LYS A 343 11.60 35.04 22.34
CA LYS A 343 12.84 35.61 21.83
C LYS A 343 13.56 34.70 20.83
N GLN A 344 13.26 33.40 20.84
CA GLN A 344 13.84 32.43 19.91
C GLN A 344 13.02 32.41 18.61
N LEU A 345 13.12 33.49 17.83
CA LEU A 345 12.29 33.76 16.64
C LEU A 345 12.26 32.59 15.64
N PHE A 346 13.40 31.92 15.42
CA PHE A 346 13.44 30.72 14.57
C PHE A 346 12.48 29.63 15.08
N TYR A 347 12.62 29.20 16.34
CA TYR A 347 11.78 28.12 16.88
C TYR A 347 10.31 28.53 17.03
N SER A 348 10.01 29.77 17.42
CA SER A 348 8.62 30.24 17.54
C SER A 348 7.95 30.42 16.18
N GLY A 349 8.68 30.96 15.19
CA GLY A 349 8.22 31.09 13.81
C GLY A 349 8.00 29.72 13.17
N THR A 350 8.98 28.83 13.23
CA THR A 350 8.86 27.46 12.70
C THR A 350 7.76 26.67 13.39
N PHE A 351 7.57 26.81 14.72
CA PHE A 351 6.45 26.16 15.41
C PHE A 351 5.10 26.63 14.86
N THR A 352 4.97 27.94 14.60
CA THR A 352 3.76 28.52 13.99
C THR A 352 3.53 28.00 12.56
N ILE A 353 4.59 27.88 11.77
CA ILE A 353 4.50 27.28 10.43
C ILE A 353 4.05 25.81 10.53
N LEU A 354 4.69 25.03 11.40
CA LEU A 354 4.36 23.61 11.57
C LEU A 354 2.91 23.39 12.02
N ILE A 355 2.39 24.18 12.97
CA ILE A 355 0.99 24.04 13.41
C ILE A 355 0.01 24.43 12.29
N VAL A 356 0.30 25.48 11.52
CA VAL A 356 -0.54 25.89 10.39
C VAL A 356 -0.53 24.83 9.30
N SER A 357 0.66 24.40 8.86
CA SER A 357 0.81 23.32 7.88
C SER A 357 0.16 22.03 8.34
N PHE A 358 0.36 21.64 9.61
CA PHE A 358 -0.31 20.49 10.21
C PHE A 358 -1.82 20.64 10.14
N THR A 359 -2.39 21.77 10.54
CA THR A 359 -3.84 21.96 10.58
C THR A 359 -4.46 21.80 9.20
N PHE A 360 -3.93 22.49 8.18
CA PHE A 360 -4.44 22.36 6.81
C PHE A 360 -4.27 20.94 6.28
N SER A 361 -3.08 20.36 6.46
CA SER A 361 -2.78 19.03 5.95
C SER A 361 -3.57 17.93 6.68
N PHE A 362 -3.84 18.11 7.97
CA PHE A 362 -4.65 17.20 8.78
C PHE A 362 -6.11 17.19 8.35
N VAL A 363 -6.68 18.38 8.10
CA VAL A 363 -8.05 18.50 7.57
C VAL A 363 -8.15 17.84 6.21
N LEU A 364 -7.27 18.19 5.26
CA LEU A 364 -7.29 17.61 3.91
C LEU A 364 -7.06 16.09 3.93
N GLY A 365 -6.08 15.61 4.70
CA GLY A 365 -5.79 14.19 4.82
C GLY A 365 -6.93 13.40 5.46
N THR A 366 -7.60 13.95 6.48
CA THR A 366 -8.74 13.28 7.12
C THR A 366 -9.96 13.21 6.19
N ILE A 367 -10.22 14.27 5.41
CA ILE A 367 -11.25 14.25 4.37
C ILE A 367 -10.97 13.16 3.35
N ASP A 368 -9.74 13.08 2.84
CA ASP A 368 -9.35 12.08 1.83
C ASP A 368 -9.39 10.64 2.36
N ILE A 369 -8.97 10.42 3.62
CA ILE A 369 -9.15 9.14 4.31
C ILE A 369 -10.64 8.76 4.40
N THR A 370 -11.51 9.71 4.74
CA THR A 370 -12.95 9.47 4.86
C THR A 370 -13.61 9.18 3.50
N LEU A 371 -13.22 9.90 2.45
CA LEU A 371 -13.69 9.64 1.09
C LEU A 371 -13.23 8.27 0.59
N SER A 372 -11.97 7.93 0.85
CA SER A 372 -11.40 6.61 0.55
C SER A 372 -12.17 5.51 1.28
N HIS A 373 -12.47 5.69 2.57
CA HIS A 373 -13.28 4.77 3.35
C HIS A 373 -14.64 4.50 2.71
N LYS A 374 -15.36 5.57 2.36
CA LYS A 374 -16.68 5.48 1.73
C LYS A 374 -16.62 4.68 0.43
N LYS A 375 -15.66 4.97 -0.44
CA LYS A 375 -15.49 4.30 -1.73
C LYS A 375 -15.16 2.81 -1.61
N ILE A 376 -14.31 2.44 -0.66
CA ILE A 376 -13.98 1.03 -0.40
C ILE A 376 -15.20 0.30 0.12
N ASN A 377 -15.94 0.89 1.06
CA ASN A 377 -17.15 0.28 1.60
C ASN A 377 -18.24 0.14 0.54
N GLU A 378 -18.47 1.15 -0.31
CA GLU A 378 -19.43 1.05 -1.43
C GLU A 378 -19.09 -0.14 -2.36
N ARG A 379 -17.79 -0.37 -2.60
CA ARG A 379 -17.33 -1.52 -3.39
C ARG A 379 -17.54 -2.84 -2.66
N TYR A 380 -17.29 -2.90 -1.35
CA TYR A 380 -17.47 -4.11 -0.56
C TYR A 380 -18.95 -4.45 -0.37
N ASP A 381 -19.78 -3.44 -0.13
CA ASP A 381 -21.24 -3.56 -0.08
C ASP A 381 -21.79 -4.04 -1.42
N TYR A 382 -21.26 -3.54 -2.55
CA TYR A 382 -21.59 -4.05 -3.87
C TYR A 382 -21.25 -5.54 -4.01
N LEU A 383 -20.06 -5.99 -3.58
CA LEU A 383 -19.69 -7.41 -3.66
C LEU A 383 -20.59 -8.29 -2.79
N VAL A 384 -20.94 -7.83 -1.58
CA VAL A 384 -21.88 -8.54 -0.70
C VAL A 384 -23.28 -8.61 -1.34
N GLN A 385 -23.76 -7.52 -1.93
CA GLN A 385 -25.04 -7.47 -2.64
C GLN A 385 -25.06 -8.38 -3.87
N GLN A 386 -23.98 -8.40 -4.65
CA GLN A 386 -23.88 -9.28 -5.82
C GLN A 386 -23.95 -10.75 -5.41
N LYS A 387 -23.30 -11.12 -4.31
CA LYS A 387 -23.40 -12.47 -3.75
C LYS A 387 -24.84 -12.84 -3.35
N THR A 388 -25.58 -11.93 -2.70
CA THR A 388 -26.98 -12.21 -2.33
C THR A 388 -27.91 -12.33 -3.53
N LEU A 389 -27.60 -11.63 -4.63
CA LEU A 389 -28.26 -11.76 -5.94
C LEU A 389 -27.83 -13.01 -6.73
N GLY A 390 -27.00 -13.87 -6.14
CA GLY A 390 -26.48 -15.09 -6.75
C GLY A 390 -25.34 -14.87 -7.75
N ASN A 391 -24.83 -13.65 -7.93
CA ASN A 391 -23.67 -13.37 -8.77
C ASN A 391 -22.38 -13.72 -8.02
N LEU A 392 -21.76 -14.85 -8.40
CA LEU A 392 -20.50 -15.36 -7.87
C LEU A 392 -19.28 -14.84 -8.63
N ASN A 393 -19.47 -14.16 -9.76
CA ASN A 393 -18.40 -13.66 -10.62
C ASN A 393 -18.52 -12.15 -10.94
N PRO A 394 -18.77 -11.28 -9.93
CA PRO A 394 -19.03 -9.87 -10.19
C PRO A 394 -17.82 -9.13 -10.77
N VAL A 395 -18.12 -8.11 -11.59
CA VAL A 395 -17.14 -7.13 -12.04
C VAL A 395 -17.53 -5.75 -11.54
N PHE A 396 -16.53 -4.95 -11.19
CA PHE A 396 -16.75 -3.59 -10.70
C PHE A 396 -15.77 -2.61 -11.33
N ALA A 397 -15.99 -1.31 -11.16
CA ALA A 397 -15.10 -0.31 -11.72
C ALA A 397 -13.67 -0.44 -11.20
N ASN A 398 -12.71 -0.30 -12.09
CA ASN A 398 -11.29 -0.24 -11.80
C ASN A 398 -10.97 0.90 -10.84
N PHE A 399 -9.85 0.73 -10.16
CA PHE A 399 -9.31 1.80 -9.33
C PHE A 399 -8.53 2.76 -10.23
N ASP A 400 -9.20 3.84 -10.67
CA ASP A 400 -8.62 4.87 -11.54
C ASP A 400 -8.45 6.23 -10.84
N GLU A 401 -8.83 6.33 -9.56
CA GLU A 401 -8.82 7.62 -8.88
C GLU A 401 -7.46 7.93 -8.25
N GLU A 402 -6.90 9.07 -8.63
CA GLU A 402 -5.78 9.67 -7.92
C GLU A 402 -6.24 10.13 -6.54
N ASN A 403 -5.50 9.76 -5.50
CA ASN A 403 -5.74 10.24 -4.15
C ASN A 403 -5.59 11.77 -4.11
N LEU A 404 -6.45 12.44 -3.34
CA LEU A 404 -6.36 13.89 -3.16
C LEU A 404 -5.15 14.29 -2.30
N SER A 405 -4.57 13.34 -1.58
CA SER A 405 -3.44 13.53 -0.67
C SER A 405 -2.60 12.24 -0.49
N ASN A 406 -1.50 12.36 0.25
CA ASN A 406 -0.61 11.23 0.58
C ASN A 406 -0.99 10.47 1.88
N TYR A 407 -2.12 10.83 2.50
CA TYR A 407 -2.56 10.30 3.80
C TYR A 407 -3.42 9.04 3.78
N PRO A 408 -4.28 8.76 2.78
CA PRO A 408 -5.03 7.51 2.77
C PRO A 408 -4.11 6.31 2.50
N ALA A 409 -4.47 5.18 3.12
CA ALA A 409 -3.83 3.90 2.84
C ALA A 409 -4.22 3.35 1.47
N TYR A 410 -5.48 3.50 1.10
CA TYR A 410 -6.02 3.04 -0.18
C TYR A 410 -5.56 3.95 -1.30
N SER A 411 -4.46 3.58 -1.96
CA SER A 411 -3.79 4.39 -2.96
C SER A 411 -3.33 3.57 -4.15
N ASN A 412 -2.97 4.24 -5.26
CA ASN A 412 -2.38 3.59 -6.44
C ASN A 412 -1.02 2.90 -6.17
N ARG A 413 -0.44 3.08 -4.97
CA ARG A 413 0.80 2.43 -4.52
C ARG A 413 0.56 1.05 -3.88
N LEU A 414 -0.70 0.65 -3.71
CA LEU A 414 -1.09 -0.68 -3.24
C LEU A 414 -1.73 -1.48 -4.37
N SER A 415 -1.66 -2.80 -4.26
CA SER A 415 -2.29 -3.71 -5.21
C SER A 415 -3.80 -3.75 -4.99
N HIS A 416 -4.55 -3.47 -6.04
CA HIS A 416 -6.02 -3.53 -6.07
C HIS A 416 -6.50 -4.59 -7.06
N VAL A 417 -7.78 -4.96 -6.96
CA VAL A 417 -8.42 -5.85 -7.94
C VAL A 417 -8.29 -5.26 -9.33
N GLY A 418 -7.69 -6.04 -10.23
CA GLY A 418 -7.48 -5.68 -11.63
C GLY A 418 -8.32 -6.51 -12.58
N LYS A 419 -8.01 -6.42 -13.89
CA LYS A 419 -8.68 -7.19 -14.95
C LYS A 419 -8.41 -8.70 -14.87
N ASP A 420 -7.19 -9.09 -14.45
CA ASP A 420 -6.80 -10.50 -14.36
C ASP A 420 -7.39 -11.19 -13.12
N LYS A 421 -8.42 -12.01 -13.34
CA LYS A 421 -9.04 -12.86 -12.31
C LYS A 421 -8.05 -13.80 -11.61
N LYS A 422 -6.94 -14.15 -12.26
CA LYS A 422 -5.88 -15.00 -11.71
C LYS A 422 -4.83 -14.19 -10.94
N ALA A 423 -4.94 -12.88 -10.83
CA ALA A 423 -4.09 -12.12 -9.94
C ALA A 423 -4.32 -12.55 -8.48
N GLN A 424 -3.25 -12.58 -7.68
CA GLN A 424 -3.33 -13.01 -6.27
C GLN A 424 -4.33 -12.16 -5.47
N ILE A 425 -4.35 -10.84 -5.69
CA ILE A 425 -5.28 -9.93 -5.04
C ILE A 425 -6.74 -10.16 -5.44
N ASN A 426 -7.01 -10.50 -6.71
CA ASN A 426 -8.35 -10.84 -7.17
C ASN A 426 -8.85 -12.12 -6.49
N ARG A 427 -8.04 -13.19 -6.50
CA ARG A 427 -8.40 -14.45 -5.83
C ARG A 427 -8.61 -14.27 -4.32
N ALA A 428 -7.75 -13.50 -3.67
CA ALA A 428 -7.86 -13.23 -2.24
C ALA A 428 -9.14 -12.45 -1.90
N THR A 429 -9.46 -11.43 -2.69
CA THR A 429 -10.72 -10.68 -2.56
C THR A 429 -11.93 -11.58 -2.79
N ALA A 430 -11.92 -12.41 -3.84
CA ALA A 430 -12.99 -13.35 -4.12
C ALA A 430 -13.21 -14.33 -2.95
N ASN A 431 -12.12 -14.93 -2.42
CA ASN A 431 -12.18 -15.83 -1.28
C ASN A 431 -12.76 -15.13 -0.03
N TYR A 432 -12.29 -13.92 0.29
CA TYR A 432 -12.76 -13.16 1.44
C TYR A 432 -14.28 -12.90 1.42
N PHE A 433 -14.85 -12.57 0.26
CA PHE A 433 -16.30 -12.38 0.11
C PHE A 433 -17.05 -13.69 -0.17
N GLY A 434 -16.35 -14.83 -0.33
CA GLY A 434 -16.90 -16.12 -0.71
C GLY A 434 -17.58 -16.07 -2.09
N LEU A 435 -16.86 -15.56 -3.07
CA LEU A 435 -17.19 -15.48 -4.50
C LEU A 435 -16.25 -16.42 -5.29
N GLU A 436 -16.65 -16.81 -6.50
CA GLU A 436 -15.80 -17.62 -7.38
C GLU A 436 -14.70 -16.78 -8.05
N SER A 437 -15.03 -15.57 -8.51
CA SER A 437 -14.05 -14.62 -9.03
C SER A 437 -14.50 -13.17 -8.88
N VAL A 438 -13.53 -12.25 -8.91
CA VAL A 438 -13.78 -10.82 -9.04
C VAL A 438 -12.82 -10.23 -10.06
N ALA A 439 -13.27 -9.22 -10.80
CA ALA A 439 -12.41 -8.46 -11.73
C ALA A 439 -12.85 -7.01 -11.82
N SER A 440 -11.94 -6.16 -12.29
CA SER A 440 -12.24 -4.77 -12.58
C SER A 440 -12.48 -4.53 -14.07
N VAL A 441 -13.43 -3.64 -14.39
CA VAL A 441 -13.69 -3.09 -15.74
C VAL A 441 -13.58 -1.56 -15.70
N SER A 442 -13.66 -0.84 -16.83
CA SER A 442 -13.64 0.63 -16.77
C SER A 442 -14.86 1.17 -16.00
N GLU A 443 -14.72 2.31 -15.31
CA GLU A 443 -15.86 2.98 -14.64
C GLU A 443 -17.05 3.19 -15.59
N LYS A 444 -16.78 3.60 -16.83
CA LYS A 444 -17.78 3.76 -17.89
C LYS A 444 -18.54 2.46 -18.13
N ASP A 445 -17.84 1.35 -18.34
CA ASP A 445 -18.46 0.06 -18.62
C ASP A 445 -19.22 -0.48 -17.41
N TRP A 446 -18.69 -0.28 -16.20
CA TRP A 446 -19.37 -0.68 -14.98
C TRP A 446 -20.72 0.04 -14.85
N GLN A 447 -20.76 1.37 -14.98
CA GLN A 447 -22.00 2.14 -14.85
C GLN A 447 -23.02 1.83 -15.95
N LEU A 448 -22.56 1.62 -17.18
CA LEU A 448 -23.45 1.40 -18.33
C LEU A 448 -24.00 -0.03 -18.42
N ILE A 449 -23.23 -1.02 -17.95
CA ILE A 449 -23.49 -2.44 -18.22
C ILE A 449 -23.65 -3.20 -16.91
N TYR A 450 -22.57 -3.32 -16.14
CA TYR A 450 -22.45 -4.38 -15.14
C TYR A 450 -23.03 -4.03 -13.77
N LYS A 451 -23.15 -2.74 -13.43
CA LYS A 451 -23.73 -2.29 -12.17
C LYS A 451 -25.15 -2.81 -11.98
N ASN A 452 -25.92 -2.83 -13.08
CA ASN A 452 -27.29 -3.32 -13.15
C ASN A 452 -27.43 -4.53 -14.08
N GLY A 453 -26.31 -5.22 -14.38
CA GLY A 453 -26.28 -6.36 -15.28
C GLY A 453 -26.97 -7.60 -14.69
N SER A 454 -27.27 -8.57 -15.55
CA SER A 454 -27.88 -9.83 -15.14
C SER A 454 -26.86 -10.71 -14.40
N SER A 455 -27.11 -10.96 -13.11
CA SER A 455 -26.30 -11.87 -12.29
C SER A 455 -26.17 -13.26 -12.91
N GLU A 456 -27.25 -13.74 -13.53
CA GLU A 456 -27.29 -15.05 -14.18
C GLU A 456 -26.33 -15.14 -15.38
N LEU A 457 -26.31 -14.13 -16.25
CA LEU A 457 -25.39 -14.09 -17.38
C LEU A 457 -23.95 -13.90 -16.90
N MET A 458 -23.75 -13.02 -15.91
CA MET A 458 -22.44 -12.71 -15.35
C MET A 458 -21.73 -13.92 -14.74
N ASN A 459 -22.47 -14.89 -14.21
CA ASN A 459 -21.92 -16.13 -13.69
C ASN A 459 -21.37 -17.09 -14.74
N ILE A 460 -21.74 -16.92 -16.00
CA ILE A 460 -21.35 -17.86 -17.04
C ILE A 460 -20.00 -17.44 -17.62
N VAL A 461 -19.01 -18.32 -17.48
CA VAL A 461 -17.62 -18.10 -17.92
C VAL A 461 -17.21 -18.94 -19.14
N LYS A 462 -18.08 -19.87 -19.58
CA LYS A 462 -17.85 -20.76 -20.71
C LYS A 462 -18.83 -20.47 -21.85
N ALA A 463 -18.28 -20.29 -23.05
CA ALA A 463 -19.05 -19.88 -24.24
C ALA A 463 -20.27 -20.79 -24.49
N LYS A 464 -20.10 -22.11 -24.50
CA LYS A 464 -21.20 -23.06 -24.74
C LYS A 464 -22.39 -22.89 -23.79
N LYS A 465 -22.12 -22.70 -22.49
CA LYS A 465 -23.17 -22.43 -21.50
C LYS A 465 -23.81 -21.06 -21.71
N TYR A 466 -23.02 -20.07 -22.12
CA TYR A 466 -23.48 -18.70 -22.35
C TYR A 466 -24.47 -18.66 -23.52
N PHE A 467 -24.11 -19.27 -24.64
CA PHE A 467 -24.95 -19.42 -25.82
C PHE A 467 -26.23 -20.20 -25.54
N SER A 468 -26.14 -21.34 -24.84
CA SER A 468 -27.34 -22.09 -24.43
C SER A 468 -28.30 -21.25 -23.58
N LYS A 469 -27.76 -20.41 -22.67
CA LYS A 469 -28.58 -19.56 -21.83
C LYS A 469 -29.27 -18.45 -22.62
N ILE A 470 -28.56 -17.78 -23.52
CA ILE A 470 -29.16 -16.69 -24.29
C ILE A 470 -30.16 -17.18 -25.35
N ASN A 471 -29.99 -18.38 -25.90
CA ASN A 471 -30.96 -19.00 -26.83
C ASN A 471 -32.27 -19.37 -26.14
N ASN A 472 -32.19 -19.86 -24.91
CA ASN A 472 -33.35 -20.36 -24.17
C ASN A 472 -34.12 -19.26 -23.41
N SER A 473 -33.84 -17.98 -23.71
CA SER A 473 -34.37 -16.83 -22.98
C SER A 473 -34.87 -15.74 -23.93
N LYS A 474 -35.82 -14.92 -23.49
CA LYS A 474 -36.29 -13.74 -24.26
C LYS A 474 -35.31 -12.58 -24.14
N TYR A 475 -34.17 -12.69 -24.82
CA TYR A 475 -33.20 -11.61 -24.92
C TYR A 475 -33.06 -11.11 -26.35
N ILE A 476 -32.71 -9.83 -26.49
CA ILE A 476 -32.24 -9.29 -27.76
C ILE A 476 -30.72 -9.42 -27.77
N VAL A 477 -30.21 -10.24 -28.69
CA VAL A 477 -28.76 -10.52 -28.79
C VAL A 477 -28.17 -9.75 -29.98
N LEU A 478 -27.15 -8.95 -29.70
CA LEU A 478 -26.34 -8.24 -30.68
C LEU A 478 -24.96 -8.85 -30.73
N LEU A 479 -24.44 -9.08 -31.94
CA LEU A 479 -23.21 -9.81 -32.14
C LEU A 479 -22.37 -9.16 -33.24
N SER A 480 -21.06 -9.03 -32.96
CA SER A 480 -20.04 -8.53 -33.89
C SER A 480 -18.78 -9.38 -33.78
N GLY A 481 -18.23 -9.85 -34.90
CA GLY A 481 -17.06 -10.71 -34.91
C GLY A 481 -16.34 -10.71 -36.25
N THR A 482 -15.07 -11.09 -36.22
CA THR A 482 -14.19 -11.28 -37.37
C THR A 482 -13.27 -12.45 -37.04
N TYR A 483 -13.24 -13.47 -37.91
CA TYR A 483 -12.41 -14.67 -37.72
C TYR A 483 -11.71 -15.03 -39.02
N SER A 484 -10.60 -15.75 -38.91
CA SER A 484 -9.95 -16.40 -40.06
C SER A 484 -10.27 -17.89 -40.05
N ASN A 485 -10.27 -18.51 -41.24
CA ASN A 485 -10.64 -19.93 -41.45
C ASN A 485 -9.91 -20.96 -40.55
N VAL A 486 -8.78 -20.61 -39.93
CA VAL A 486 -7.95 -21.53 -39.13
C VAL A 486 -8.24 -21.42 -37.62
N SER A 487 -8.79 -20.30 -37.15
CA SER A 487 -9.16 -20.06 -35.74
C SER A 487 -10.67 -19.89 -35.51
N GLY A 488 -11.47 -19.84 -36.58
CA GLY A 488 -12.93 -19.66 -36.57
C GLY A 488 -13.75 -20.93 -36.30
N GLN A 489 -13.25 -22.14 -36.59
CA GLN A 489 -14.07 -23.36 -36.57
C GLN A 489 -14.84 -23.62 -35.26
N TYR A 490 -14.24 -23.33 -34.10
CA TYR A 490 -14.89 -23.49 -32.81
C TYR A 490 -15.96 -22.41 -32.54
N ILE A 491 -15.74 -21.19 -33.03
CA ILE A 491 -16.71 -20.10 -32.93
C ILE A 491 -17.83 -20.31 -33.95
N ASP A 492 -17.52 -20.77 -35.17
CA ASP A 492 -18.50 -21.14 -36.19
C ASP A 492 -19.41 -22.26 -35.69
N PHE A 493 -18.83 -23.28 -35.04
CA PHE A 493 -19.60 -24.33 -34.37
C PHE A 493 -20.56 -23.73 -33.32
N LEU A 494 -20.08 -22.81 -32.48
CA LEU A 494 -20.91 -22.19 -31.44
C LEU A 494 -21.97 -21.23 -31.98
N VAL A 495 -21.69 -20.53 -33.09
CA VAL A 495 -22.62 -19.60 -33.76
C VAL A 495 -23.66 -20.37 -34.57
N ASN A 496 -23.28 -21.47 -35.23
CA ASN A 496 -24.19 -22.32 -36.00
C ASN A 496 -25.18 -23.07 -35.09
N ASP A 497 -24.81 -23.33 -33.84
CA ASP A 497 -25.72 -23.87 -32.81
C ASP A 497 -26.72 -22.82 -32.27
N LEU A 498 -26.66 -21.56 -32.72
CA LEU A 498 -27.62 -20.52 -32.33
C LEU A 498 -28.91 -20.61 -33.13
N VAL A 499 -29.92 -21.22 -32.53
CA VAL A 499 -31.29 -21.23 -33.04
C VAL A 499 -31.97 -19.94 -32.58
N PHE A 500 -31.94 -18.90 -33.41
CA PHE A 500 -32.68 -17.67 -33.16
C PHE A 500 -34.04 -17.70 -33.86
N THR A 501 -35.12 -17.47 -33.12
CA THR A 501 -36.45 -17.22 -33.66
C THR A 501 -36.51 -15.83 -34.29
N ASP A 502 -37.16 -15.71 -35.46
CA ASP A 502 -37.32 -14.44 -36.18
C ASP A 502 -37.91 -13.36 -35.25
N GLY A 503 -37.07 -12.40 -34.84
CA GLY A 503 -37.40 -11.30 -33.93
C GLY A 503 -36.44 -11.10 -32.75
N ASP A 504 -35.66 -12.13 -32.36
CA ASP A 504 -34.94 -12.15 -31.08
C ASP A 504 -33.41 -11.93 -31.17
N ALA A 505 -32.80 -12.02 -32.36
CA ALA A 505 -31.37 -11.74 -32.53
C ALA A 505 -31.08 -11.00 -33.81
N ILE A 506 -30.27 -9.94 -33.71
CA ILE A 506 -29.78 -9.24 -34.89
C ILE A 506 -28.29 -9.50 -35.04
N ILE A 507 -28.00 -10.50 -35.86
CA ILE A 507 -26.64 -10.85 -36.29
C ILE A 507 -26.11 -9.71 -37.18
N GLY A 508 -25.02 -9.08 -36.74
CA GLY A 508 -24.25 -8.12 -37.51
C GLY A 508 -23.01 -8.78 -38.10
N SER A 509 -23.04 -8.95 -39.42
CA SER A 509 -21.93 -9.22 -40.33
C SER A 509 -21.01 -10.41 -40.02
N ASN A 510 -21.24 -11.48 -40.76
CA ASN A 510 -20.29 -12.55 -40.98
C ASN A 510 -19.17 -12.06 -41.91
N VAL A 511 -17.90 -12.24 -41.54
CA VAL A 511 -16.72 -11.89 -42.36
C VAL A 511 -16.08 -13.20 -42.85
N ASP A 512 -16.89 -14.13 -43.36
CA ASP A 512 -16.39 -15.45 -43.78
C ASP A 512 -15.53 -15.42 -45.05
N HIS A 513 -15.51 -14.33 -45.82
CA HIS A 513 -14.92 -14.34 -47.16
C HIS A 513 -14.20 -13.05 -47.56
N LEU A 514 -13.31 -12.52 -46.70
CA LEU A 514 -12.52 -11.34 -47.07
C LEU A 514 -11.09 -11.75 -47.45
N PRO A 515 -10.65 -11.54 -48.71
CA PRO A 515 -9.36 -12.00 -49.19
C PRO A 515 -8.20 -11.43 -48.36
N LEU A 516 -7.16 -12.24 -48.16
CA LEU A 516 -5.95 -11.90 -47.40
C LEU A 516 -5.11 -10.79 -48.06
N GLU A 517 -5.44 -10.39 -49.28
CA GLU A 517 -4.70 -9.40 -50.06
C GLU A 517 -5.63 -8.33 -50.65
N GLY A 518 -5.32 -7.06 -50.38
CA GLY A 518 -5.90 -5.91 -51.06
C GLY A 518 -7.14 -5.30 -50.41
N ASN A 519 -7.05 -4.00 -50.10
CA ASN A 519 -8.08 -3.08 -49.54
C ASN A 519 -8.67 -3.41 -48.14
N PRO A 520 -8.91 -2.38 -47.29
CA PRO A 520 -9.59 -2.56 -46.02
C PRO A 520 -11.02 -3.04 -46.29
N VAL A 521 -11.42 -4.13 -45.64
CA VAL A 521 -12.79 -4.60 -45.76
C VAL A 521 -13.51 -4.49 -44.43
N PHE A 522 -14.66 -3.82 -44.47
CA PHE A 522 -15.52 -3.59 -43.32
C PHE A 522 -16.96 -3.96 -43.67
N SER A 523 -17.67 -4.46 -42.67
CA SER A 523 -19.10 -4.66 -42.72
C SER A 523 -19.77 -3.80 -41.65
N GLN A 524 -20.94 -3.26 -42.00
CA GLN A 524 -21.69 -2.39 -41.12
C GLN A 524 -23.18 -2.69 -41.26
N LYS A 525 -23.86 -2.85 -40.12
CA LYS A 525 -25.32 -3.04 -40.06
C LYS A 525 -25.91 -2.04 -39.07
N LYS A 526 -26.84 -1.20 -39.56
CA LYS A 526 -27.61 -0.25 -38.75
C LYS A 526 -29.03 -0.74 -38.60
N ILE A 527 -29.54 -0.76 -37.37
CA ILE A 527 -30.86 -1.28 -37.00
C ILE A 527 -31.44 -0.44 -35.86
N ASN A 528 -32.76 -0.39 -35.76
CA ASN A 528 -33.45 0.25 -34.66
C ASN A 528 -34.11 -0.82 -33.79
N ILE A 529 -33.85 -0.79 -32.48
CA ILE A 529 -34.49 -1.66 -31.49
C ILE A 529 -35.29 -0.75 -30.56
N GLY A 530 -36.61 -0.71 -30.75
CA GLY A 530 -37.47 0.28 -30.09
C GLY A 530 -37.00 1.71 -30.37
N LYS A 531 -36.55 2.41 -29.32
CA LYS A 531 -36.01 3.78 -29.41
C LYS A 531 -34.49 3.83 -29.59
N LYS A 532 -33.81 2.68 -29.54
CA LYS A 532 -32.35 2.61 -29.58
C LYS A 532 -31.83 2.50 -31.00
N GLN A 533 -30.86 3.32 -31.35
CA GLN A 533 -30.13 3.22 -32.62
C GLN A 533 -28.91 2.33 -32.44
N VAL A 534 -28.90 1.19 -33.12
CA VAL A 534 -27.83 0.21 -33.04
C VAL A 534 -27.05 0.19 -34.34
N ASN A 535 -25.73 0.22 -34.21
CA ASN A 535 -24.79 0.21 -35.31
C ASN A 535 -23.69 -0.80 -35.01
N ILE A 536 -23.77 -1.94 -35.70
CA ILE A 536 -22.81 -3.03 -35.60
C ILE A 536 -21.80 -2.86 -36.72
N ARG A 537 -20.50 -2.89 -36.38
CA ARG A 537 -19.39 -2.77 -37.33
C ARG A 537 -18.39 -3.89 -37.08
N SER A 538 -17.84 -4.45 -38.13
CA SER A 538 -16.74 -5.42 -38.06
C SER A 538 -15.80 -5.22 -39.24
N GLY A 539 -14.50 -5.50 -39.11
CA GLY A 539 -13.59 -5.39 -40.23
C GLY A 539 -12.10 -5.47 -39.88
N ARG A 540 -11.26 -5.37 -40.92
CA ARG A 540 -9.79 -5.40 -40.83
C ARG A 540 -9.19 -4.22 -41.61
N ILE A 541 -8.21 -3.54 -41.01
CA ILE A 541 -7.47 -2.43 -41.63
C ILE A 541 -6.07 -2.94 -42.02
N ASN A 542 -5.73 -2.85 -43.31
CA ASN A 542 -4.55 -3.52 -43.89
C ASN A 542 -3.19 -2.94 -43.47
N GLU A 543 -3.09 -1.65 -43.13
CA GLU A 543 -1.79 -1.02 -42.84
C GLU A 543 -1.17 -1.49 -41.52
N GLU A 544 -1.98 -1.96 -40.57
CA GLU A 544 -1.54 -2.42 -39.24
C GLU A 544 -2.05 -3.81 -38.85
N ASN A 545 -2.80 -4.47 -39.75
CA ASN A 545 -3.48 -5.73 -39.48
C ASN A 545 -4.52 -5.65 -38.35
N THR A 546 -5.04 -4.44 -38.08
CA THR A 546 -5.92 -4.16 -36.95
C THR A 546 -7.33 -4.63 -37.23
N VAL A 547 -7.84 -5.50 -36.36
CA VAL A 547 -9.21 -6.02 -36.39
C VAL A 547 -10.09 -5.18 -35.47
N PHE A 548 -11.29 -4.78 -35.92
CA PHE A 548 -12.27 -4.12 -35.07
C PHE A 548 -13.61 -4.85 -35.11
N ASN A 549 -14.20 -5.07 -33.93
CA ASN A 549 -15.53 -5.66 -33.75
C ASN A 549 -16.30 -4.75 -32.79
N GLN A 550 -17.23 -3.97 -33.32
CA GLN A 550 -17.96 -2.94 -32.60
C GLN A 550 -19.48 -3.15 -32.61
N ILE A 551 -20.11 -2.90 -31.47
CA ILE A 551 -21.55 -2.83 -31.24
C ILE A 551 -21.81 -1.49 -30.56
N ILE A 552 -22.31 -0.53 -31.32
CA ILE A 552 -22.59 0.83 -30.87
C ILE A 552 -24.10 0.97 -30.68
N ILE A 553 -24.54 1.40 -29.51
CA ILE A 553 -25.96 1.65 -29.19
C ILE A 553 -26.06 3.10 -28.72
N ASP A 554 -26.89 3.91 -29.38
CA ASP A 554 -27.10 5.33 -29.06
C ASP A 554 -25.77 6.12 -28.98
N ASN A 555 -24.86 5.89 -29.94
CA ASN A 555 -23.50 6.45 -30.02
C ASN A 555 -22.53 6.01 -28.90
N VAL A 556 -22.88 5.00 -28.12
CA VAL A 556 -22.02 4.42 -27.08
C VAL A 556 -21.53 3.04 -27.54
N ASP A 557 -20.22 2.82 -27.56
CA ASP A 557 -19.61 1.53 -27.87
C ASP A 557 -19.69 0.60 -26.64
N TYR A 558 -20.32 -0.57 -26.81
CA TYR A 558 -20.50 -1.59 -25.77
C TYR A 558 -19.55 -2.78 -25.93
N SER A 559 -18.73 -2.78 -26.96
CA SER A 559 -17.84 -3.89 -27.31
C SER A 559 -16.69 -4.02 -26.33
N ARG A 560 -16.14 -5.22 -26.19
CA ARG A 560 -14.97 -5.52 -25.37
C ARG A 560 -13.77 -5.65 -26.31
N ASN A 561 -12.71 -4.87 -26.09
CA ASN A 561 -11.49 -4.85 -26.91
C ASN A 561 -10.74 -6.19 -26.86
N GLY A 562 -11.21 -7.21 -27.57
CA GLY A 562 -10.59 -8.52 -27.70
C GLY A 562 -10.77 -9.07 -29.12
N THR A 563 -9.73 -9.74 -29.63
CA THR A 563 -9.83 -10.56 -30.84
C THR A 563 -10.80 -11.70 -30.56
N GLY A 564 -11.90 -11.79 -31.31
CA GLY A 564 -12.97 -12.73 -30.96
C GLY A 564 -14.38 -12.23 -31.28
N LEU A 565 -15.35 -12.80 -30.57
CA LEU A 565 -16.77 -12.48 -30.68
C LEU A 565 -17.21 -11.50 -29.62
N ASN A 566 -17.72 -10.34 -30.04
CA ASN A 566 -18.38 -9.41 -29.15
C ASN A 566 -19.88 -9.68 -29.13
N ILE A 567 -20.45 -9.82 -27.94
CA ILE A 567 -21.87 -10.05 -27.72
C ILE A 567 -22.39 -9.01 -26.72
N VAL A 568 -23.48 -8.34 -27.06
CA VAL A 568 -24.24 -7.47 -26.15
C VAL A 568 -25.64 -8.03 -26.02
N VAL A 569 -26.09 -8.25 -24.78
CA VAL A 569 -27.39 -8.83 -24.47
C VAL A 569 -28.29 -7.77 -23.86
N LEU A 570 -29.50 -7.62 -24.40
CA LEU A 570 -30.52 -6.70 -23.88
C LEU A 570 -31.77 -7.48 -23.45
N SER A 571 -32.50 -6.93 -22.47
CA SER A 571 -33.83 -7.41 -22.13
C SER A 571 -34.80 -7.12 -23.27
N ALA A 572 -35.57 -8.12 -23.72
CA ALA A 572 -36.60 -7.91 -24.73
C ALA A 572 -37.72 -6.97 -24.24
N GLU A 573 -38.01 -6.95 -22.94
CA GLU A 573 -39.09 -6.15 -22.34
C GLU A 573 -38.68 -4.70 -22.09
N THR A 574 -37.52 -4.48 -21.46
CA THR A 574 -37.09 -3.14 -21.01
C THR A 574 -36.06 -2.51 -21.94
N GLN A 575 -35.46 -3.28 -22.85
CA GLN A 575 -34.32 -2.86 -23.67
C GLN A 575 -33.11 -2.39 -22.84
N ALA A 576 -33.08 -2.75 -21.55
CA ALA A 576 -31.94 -2.54 -20.68
C ALA A 576 -30.81 -3.50 -21.07
N ILE A 577 -29.57 -3.03 -20.97
CA ILE A 577 -28.39 -3.84 -21.25
C ILE A 577 -28.14 -4.75 -20.05
N LEU A 578 -28.06 -6.06 -20.31
CA LEU A 578 -27.96 -7.09 -19.29
C LEU A 578 -26.53 -7.63 -19.13
N ASP A 579 -25.79 -7.74 -20.23
CA ASP A 579 -24.38 -8.16 -20.20
C ASP A 579 -23.69 -7.73 -21.50
N SER A 580 -22.36 -7.62 -21.45
CA SER A 580 -21.52 -7.45 -22.64
C SER A 580 -20.27 -8.28 -22.47
N VAL A 581 -19.93 -9.09 -23.47
CA VAL A 581 -18.81 -10.03 -23.37
C VAL A 581 -18.01 -10.11 -24.67
N ALA A 582 -16.72 -10.42 -24.54
CA ALA A 582 -15.90 -10.94 -25.62
C ALA A 582 -15.64 -12.45 -25.40
N ILE A 583 -15.84 -13.25 -26.45
CA ILE A 583 -15.46 -14.67 -26.47
C ILE A 583 -14.20 -14.82 -27.30
N ASP A 584 -13.14 -15.28 -26.66
CA ASP A 584 -11.87 -15.56 -27.33
C ASP A 584 -11.92 -16.87 -28.13
N THR A 585 -10.89 -17.12 -28.94
CA THR A 585 -10.75 -18.35 -29.75
C THR A 585 -10.62 -19.62 -28.92
N THR A 586 -10.43 -19.52 -27.61
CA THR A 586 -10.37 -20.66 -26.67
C THR A 586 -11.72 -20.94 -25.99
N GLY A 587 -12.76 -20.15 -26.30
CA GLY A 587 -14.11 -20.33 -25.78
C GLY A 587 -14.33 -19.78 -24.37
N ASN A 588 -13.45 -18.90 -23.89
CA ASN A 588 -13.63 -18.23 -22.61
C ASN A 588 -14.40 -16.93 -22.78
N VAL A 589 -15.32 -16.67 -21.86
CA VAL A 589 -16.12 -15.44 -21.80
C VAL A 589 -15.36 -14.40 -20.96
N THR A 590 -15.12 -13.23 -21.54
CA THR A 590 -14.39 -12.10 -20.93
C THR A 590 -15.26 -10.85 -20.89
N ARG A 591 -15.12 -10.03 -19.85
CA ARG A 591 -15.96 -8.84 -19.55
C ARG A 591 -15.11 -7.60 -19.38
#